data_AF-A0A165S2M7-F1
#
_entry.id   AF-A0A165S2M7-F1
#
_cell.length_a   1.000
_cell.length_b   1.000
_cell.length_c   1.000
_cell.angle_alpha   90.00
_cell.angle_beta   90.00
_cell.angle_gamma   90.00
#
_symmetry.space_group_name_H-M   'P 1'
#
loop_
_entity.id
_entity.type
_entity.pdbx_description
1 polymer ?
#
loop_
_entity_poly.entity_id
_entity_poly.type
_entity_poly.pdbx_seq_one_letter_code
_entity_poly.pdbx_strand_id
1 'polypeptide(L)' 'MLEVALDARVSPETLRKIETGRVATPAFPTVAAIAGVLGLSLDAVWAEVTQAEPGAQGTGAREGARERWAS' A
#
# COMPACT_ATOMS: atom_id res chain seq x y z
N MET A 1 1.49 -12.98 11.71
CA MET A 1 2.76 -12.28 11.40
C MET A 1 3.89 -13.26 11.06
N LEU A 2 4.19 -14.25 11.89
CA LEU A 2 5.18 -15.29 11.57
C LEU A 2 4.83 -16.07 10.29
N GLU A 3 3.59 -16.57 10.19
CA GLU A 3 3.11 -17.33 9.01
C GLU A 3 3.21 -16.50 7.73
N VAL A 4 2.67 -15.28 7.73
CA VAL A 4 2.77 -14.34 6.59
C VAL A 4 4.21 -14.13 6.14
N ALA A 5 5.14 -13.97 7.09
CA ALA A 5 6.56 -13.77 6.77
C ALA A 5 7.16 -15.02 6.10
N LEU A 6 6.90 -16.21 6.65
CA LEU A 6 7.39 -17.47 6.11
C LEU A 6 6.84 -17.75 4.71
N ASP A 7 5.54 -17.56 4.51
CA ASP A 7 4.88 -17.77 3.22
C ASP A 7 5.37 -16.76 2.17
N ALA A 8 5.65 -15.52 2.59
CA ALA A 8 6.22 -14.48 1.72
C ALA A 8 7.75 -14.61 1.54
N ARG A 9 8.38 -15.65 2.11
CA ARG A 9 9.83 -15.89 2.06
C ARG A 9 10.66 -14.73 2.59
N VAL A 10 10.18 -14.07 3.65
CA VAL A 10 10.92 -13.03 4.37
C VAL A 10 11.06 -13.39 5.84
N SER A 11 12.08 -12.84 6.51
CA SER A 11 12.19 -13.04 7.95
C SER A 11 11.08 -12.29 8.69
N PRO A 12 10.56 -12.80 9.82
CA PRO A 12 9.60 -12.08 10.65
C PRO A 12 10.11 -10.72 11.11
N GLU A 13 11.41 -10.60 11.35
CA GLU A 13 12.05 -9.32 11.69
C GLU A 13 12.01 -8.34 10.51
N THR A 14 12.23 -8.81 9.29
CA THR A 14 12.11 -7.99 8.06
C THR A 14 10.68 -7.48 7.90
N LEU A 15 9.67 -8.34 8.04
CA LEU A 15 8.27 -7.93 7.98
C LEU A 15 7.95 -6.87 9.04
N ARG A 16 8.46 -7.05 10.27
CA ARG A 16 8.31 -6.06 11.35
C ARG A 16 8.98 -4.72 11.04
N LYS A 17 10.15 -4.73 10.40
CA LYS A 17 10.80 -3.49 9.95
C LYS A 17 10.00 -2.79 8.85
N ILE A 18 9.37 -3.54 7.95
CA ILE A 18 8.49 -2.97 6.90
C ILE A 18 7.27 -2.32 7.53
N GLU A 19 6.55 -3.02 8.42
CA GLU A 19 5.36 -2.48 9.11
C GLU A 19 5.65 -1.22 9.92
N THR A 20 6.81 -1.17 10.55
CA THR A 20 7.23 -0.01 11.36
C THR A 20 7.88 1.11 10.55
N GLY A 21 7.97 0.97 9.22
CA GLY A 21 8.62 1.96 8.33
C GLY A 21 10.14 2.03 8.48
N ARG A 22 10.77 1.05 9.15
CA ARG A 22 12.23 0.96 9.34
C ARG A 22 12.96 0.34 8.14
N VAL A 23 12.22 -0.06 7.10
CA VAL A 23 12.76 -0.31 5.77
C VAL A 23 12.28 0.82 4.87
N ALA A 24 13.16 1.79 4.59
CA ALA A 24 12.80 2.97 3.79
C ALA A 24 12.43 2.60 2.35
N THR A 25 13.06 1.56 1.79
CA THR A 25 12.87 1.13 0.40
C THR A 25 12.86 -0.41 0.32
N PRO A 26 11.77 -1.07 0.72
CA PRO A 26 11.65 -2.51 0.53
C PRO A 26 11.69 -2.83 -0.97
N ALA A 27 12.37 -3.91 -1.33
CA ALA A 27 12.41 -4.33 -2.73
C ALA A 27 10.97 -4.64 -3.21
N PHE A 28 10.63 -4.21 -4.42
CA PHE A 28 9.28 -4.43 -4.98
C PHE A 28 8.83 -5.91 -4.95
N PRO A 29 9.68 -6.91 -5.27
CA PRO A 29 9.30 -8.31 -5.13
C PRO A 29 8.90 -8.72 -3.71
N THR A 30 9.49 -8.10 -2.69
CA THR A 30 9.12 -8.32 -1.29
C THR A 30 7.71 -7.82 -1.00
N VAL A 31 7.37 -6.63 -1.50
CA VAL A 31 6.02 -6.07 -1.37
C VAL A 31 4.99 -6.95 -2.09
N ALA A 32 5.30 -7.38 -3.32
CA ALA A 32 4.44 -8.26 -4.10
C ALA A 32 4.21 -9.63 -3.44
N ALA A 33 5.25 -10.23 -2.85
CA ALA A 33 5.12 -11.50 -2.14
C ALA A 33 4.21 -11.39 -0.91
N ILE A 34 4.38 -10.34 -0.11
CA ILE A 34 3.54 -10.09 1.07
C ILE A 34 2.08 -9.85 0.65
N ALA A 35 1.84 -9.03 -0.38
CA ALA A 35 0.50 -8.77 -0.91
C ALA A 35 -0.18 -10.07 -1.39
N GLY A 36 0.56 -10.91 -2.12
CA GLY A 36 0.05 -12.19 -2.61
C GLY A 36 -0.37 -13.14 -1.48
N VAL A 37 0.42 -13.26 -0.41
CA VAL A 37 0.08 -14.08 0.76
C VAL A 37 -1.17 -13.55 1.49
N LEU A 38 -1.34 -12.23 1.55
CA LEU A 38 -2.51 -11.59 2.16
C LEU A 38 -3.76 -11.59 1.26
N GLY A 39 -3.66 -12.11 0.02
CA GLY A 39 -4.75 -12.07 -0.94
C GLY A 39 -5.09 -10.67 -1.44
N LEU A 40 -4.14 -9.73 -1.36
CA LEU A 40 -4.31 -8.34 -1.77
C LEU A 40 -3.77 -8.12 -3.18
N SER A 41 -4.53 -7.38 -3.99
CA SER A 41 -4.02 -6.84 -5.25
C SER A 41 -3.03 -5.71 -4.97
N LEU A 42 -1.96 -5.63 -5.77
CA LEU A 42 -1.04 -4.50 -5.74
C LEU A 42 -1.72 -3.16 -6.07
N ASP A 43 -2.79 -3.19 -6.89
CA ASP A 43 -3.58 -1.99 -7.17
C ASP A 43 -4.32 -1.49 -5.92
N ALA A 44 -4.83 -2.42 -5.09
CA ALA A 44 -5.49 -2.08 -3.84
C ALA A 44 -4.49 -1.48 -2.84
N VAL A 45 -3.30 -2.08 -2.73
CA VAL A 45 -2.21 -1.55 -1.89
C VAL A 45 -1.80 -0.15 -2.35
N TRP A 46 -1.65 0.05 -3.66
CA TRP A 46 -1.31 1.36 -4.24
C TRP A 46 -2.39 2.42 -4.00
N ALA A 47 -3.66 2.06 -4.16
CA ALA A 47 -4.78 2.96 -3.89
C ALA A 47 -4.76 3.46 -2.44
N GLU A 48 -4.57 2.57 -1.46
CA GLU A 48 -4.49 2.95 -0.05
C GLU A 48 -3.30 3.85 0.25
N VAL A 49 -2.10 3.51 -0.25
CA VAL A 49 -0.89 4.31 0.00
C VAL A 49 -0.99 5.71 -0.61
N THR A 50 -1.64 5.86 -1.76
CA THR A 50 -1.82 7.17 -2.42
C THR A 50 -3.00 7.99 -1.89
N GLN A 51 -4.00 7.36 -1.26
CA GLN A 51 -5.06 8.08 -0.54
C GLN A 51 -4.62 8.51 0.86
N ALA A 52 -3.68 7.80 1.48
CA ALA A 52 -3.18 8.06 2.83
C ALA A 52 -2.20 9.24 2.92
N GLU A 53 -2.12 10.12 1.91
CA GLU A 53 -1.40 11.39 2.02
C GLU A 53 -1.99 12.23 3.17
N PRO A 54 -1.23 12.49 4.25
CA PRO A 54 -1.73 13.24 5.39
C PRO A 54 -1.80 14.73 5.03
N GLY A 55 -2.91 15.12 4.40
CA GLY A 55 -3.16 16.53 4.05
C GLY A 55 -4.48 16.85 3.37
N ALA A 56 -5.25 15.87 2.88
CA ALA A 56 -6.48 16.14 2.14
C ALA A 56 -7.74 15.62 2.85
N GLN A 57 -7.97 16.08 4.08
CA GLN A 57 -9.32 16.13 4.64
C GLN A 57 -10.07 17.24 3.90
N GLY A 58 -10.76 16.85 2.82
CA GLY A 58 -11.52 17.73 1.94
C GLY A 58 -12.46 16.92 1.06
N THR A 59 -13.32 16.10 1.67
CA THR A 59 -14.43 15.43 1.00
C THR A 59 -15.37 16.49 0.41
N GLY A 60 -15.43 16.59 -0.92
CA GLY A 60 -16.42 17.41 -1.64
C GLY A 60 -16.02 17.89 -3.04
N ALA A 61 -14.73 18.01 -3.38
CA ALA A 61 -14.32 18.72 -4.60
C ALA A 61 -14.09 17.86 -5.86
N ARG A 62 -14.02 16.52 -5.72
CA ARG A 62 -13.54 15.63 -6.80
C ARG A 62 -14.60 15.24 -7.84
N GLU A 63 -15.88 15.34 -7.52
CA GLU A 63 -16.99 15.08 -8.47
C GLU A 63 -17.04 16.15 -9.57
N GLY A 64 -16.99 17.43 -9.19
CA GLY A 64 -17.19 18.54 -10.13
C GLY A 64 -16.02 18.83 -11.09
N ALA A 65 -14.83 18.27 -10.86
CA ALA A 65 -13.69 18.50 -11.74
C ALA A 65 -13.79 17.72 -13.07
N ARG A 66 -14.47 16.58 -13.07
CA ARG A 66 -14.65 15.74 -14.27
C ARG A 66 -15.65 16.35 -15.26
N GLU A 67 -16.69 17.02 -14.78
CA GLU A 67 -17.71 17.64 -15.62
C GLU A 67 -17.20 18.91 -16.32
N ARG A 68 -16.28 19.65 -15.68
CA ARG A 68 -15.72 20.90 -16.24
C ARG A 68 -14.72 20.71 -17.38
N TRP A 69 -14.24 19.48 -17.61
CA TRP A 69 -13.36 19.16 -18.75
C TRP A 69 -14.13 18.54 -19.92
N ALA A 70 -15.44 18.37 -19.78
CA ALA A 70 -16.35 17.89 -20.82
C ALA A 70 -17.19 19.02 -21.47
N SER A 71 -16.83 20.29 -21.25
CA SER A 71 -17.45 21.46 -21.89
C SER A 71 -16.40 22.39 -22.49
#